data_AF-A0A397T219-F1
#
_entry.id   AF-A0A397T219-F1
#
_cell.length_a   1.000
_cell.length_b   1.000
_cell.length_c   1.000
_cell.angle_alpha   90.00
_cell.angle_beta   90.00
_cell.angle_gamma   90.00
#
_symmetry.space_group_name_H-M   'P 1'
#
loop_
_entity.id
_entity.type
_entity.pdbx_description
1 polymer ?
#
loop_
_entity_poly.entity_id
_entity_poly.type
_entity_poly.pdbx_seq_one_letter_code
_entity_poly.pdbx_strand_id
1 'polypeptide(L)'
;MSSLFVPPTIYIEPSIITDEYGQHTLNVPQHSLYYYHLPPENAPEYQHYFKCNAFLMYRRTLQKALNTRTNVSSKMAKESWDYAPEQFKKFFKDYTKAVLSYRRKFYKILVKKDQKKQQNKFKSFIVDQEEITKQHFRIETINFKFV
;
A
#
# COMPACT_ATOMS: atom_id res chain seq x y z
N MET A 1 -0.44 14.27 44.90
CA MET A 1 -0.22 13.63 43.59
C MET A 1 -1.12 14.34 42.58
N SER A 2 -0.56 15.28 41.83
CA SER A 2 -1.33 16.09 40.87
C SER A 2 -1.61 15.24 39.64
N SER A 3 -2.88 14.92 39.39
CA SER A 3 -3.32 14.23 38.17
C SER A 3 -3.04 15.13 36.98
N LEU A 4 -2.16 14.68 36.07
CA LEU A 4 -1.96 15.32 34.78
C LEU A 4 -3.28 15.23 34.01
N PHE A 5 -3.99 16.35 33.92
CA PHE A 5 -5.15 16.50 33.04
C PHE A 5 -4.62 16.46 31.60
N VAL A 6 -4.68 15.28 30.98
CA VAL A 6 -4.47 15.16 29.54
C VAL A 6 -5.77 15.68 28.91
N PRO A 7 -5.75 16.83 28.22
CA PRO A 7 -6.95 17.33 27.56
C PRO A 7 -7.44 16.27 26.56
N PRO A 8 -8.75 16.11 26.37
CA PRO A 8 -9.27 15.22 25.35
C PRO A 8 -8.67 15.64 24.01
N THR A 9 -8.04 14.70 23.31
CA THR A 9 -7.51 14.93 21.97
C THR A 9 -8.69 15.38 21.10
N ILE A 10 -8.78 16.68 20.80
CA ILE A 10 -9.81 17.22 19.92
C ILE A 10 -9.53 16.65 18.54
N TYR A 11 -10.25 15.60 18.21
CA TYR A 11 -10.06 14.86 16.99
C TYR A 11 -10.81 15.59 15.88
N ILE A 12 -10.07 16.39 15.10
CA ILE A 12 -10.66 17.14 14.00
C ILE A 12 -10.78 16.20 12.79
N GLU A 13 -12.00 16.05 12.31
CA GLU A 13 -12.33 15.16 11.19
C GLU A 13 -11.71 15.64 9.86
N PRO A 14 -11.26 14.73 8.98
CA PRO A 14 -10.86 15.09 7.63
C PRO A 14 -12.06 15.52 6.80
N SER A 15 -11.86 16.49 5.93
CA SER A 15 -12.93 17.06 5.11
C SER A 15 -12.48 17.30 3.67
N ILE A 16 -13.48 17.37 2.79
CA ILE A 16 -13.31 17.72 1.39
C ILE A 16 -14.15 18.96 1.12
N ILE A 17 -13.51 19.98 0.56
CA ILE A 17 -14.18 21.19 0.07
C ILE A 17 -14.17 21.11 -1.45
N THR A 18 -15.29 21.44 -2.08
CA THR A 18 -15.39 21.52 -3.54
C THR A 18 -15.67 22.95 -3.92
N ASP A 19 -14.83 23.52 -4.76
CA ASP A 19 -14.97 24.90 -5.24
C ASP A 19 -15.99 24.96 -6.38
N GLU A 20 -16.42 26.18 -6.73
CA GLU A 20 -17.38 26.44 -7.83
C GLU A 20 -16.91 25.92 -9.19
N TYR A 21 -15.60 25.77 -9.36
CA TYR A 21 -14.96 25.22 -10.56
C TYR A 21 -14.84 23.69 -10.56
N GLY A 22 -15.42 23.01 -9.58
CA GLY A 22 -15.34 21.55 -9.42
C GLY A 22 -13.98 21.06 -8.90
N GLN A 23 -13.11 21.96 -8.44
CA GLN A 23 -11.83 21.57 -7.85
C GLN A 23 -12.04 21.08 -6.42
N HIS A 24 -11.49 19.91 -6.10
CA HIS A 24 -11.60 19.32 -4.77
C HIS A 24 -10.35 19.59 -3.94
N THR A 25 -10.56 19.98 -2.70
CA THR A 25 -9.49 20.35 -1.77
C THR A 25 -9.59 19.49 -0.51
N LEU A 26 -8.50 18.82 -0.18
CA LEU A 26 -8.37 17.89 0.95
C LEU A 26 -7.80 18.58 2.18
N ASN A 27 -8.50 18.42 3.30
CA ASN A 27 -8.05 18.82 4.63
C ASN A 27 -7.95 17.57 5.51
N VAL A 28 -6.78 17.36 6.11
CA VAL A 28 -6.52 16.33 7.12
C VAL A 28 -5.78 16.99 8.30
N PRO A 29 -6.51 17.69 9.18
CA PRO A 29 -5.92 18.53 10.23
C PRO A 29 -5.00 17.77 11.20
N GLN A 30 -5.32 16.51 11.50
CA GLN A 30 -4.53 15.64 12.37
C GLN A 30 -3.09 15.43 11.91
N HIS A 31 -2.87 15.48 10.59
CA HIS A 31 -1.57 15.28 9.96
C HIS A 31 -1.04 16.58 9.35
N SER A 32 -1.53 17.73 9.86
CA SER A 32 -1.16 19.08 9.43
C SER A 32 -1.30 19.32 7.91
N LEU A 33 -2.25 18.62 7.27
CA LEU A 33 -2.54 18.80 5.85
C LEU A 33 -3.75 19.71 5.68
N TYR A 34 -3.56 20.86 5.05
CA TYR A 34 -4.64 21.81 4.77
C TYR A 34 -4.54 22.27 3.33
N TYR A 35 -5.69 22.50 2.71
CA TYR A 35 -5.83 23.07 1.38
C TYR A 35 -5.08 22.30 0.28
N TYR A 36 -4.99 20.96 0.41
CA TYR A 36 -4.32 20.16 -0.61
C TYR A 36 -5.23 19.93 -1.81
N HIS A 37 -4.89 20.52 -2.95
CA HIS A 37 -5.65 20.32 -4.18
C HIS A 37 -5.54 18.88 -4.68
N LEU A 38 -6.69 18.24 -4.82
CA LEU A 38 -6.78 16.94 -5.46
C LEU A 38 -6.61 17.11 -6.97
N PRO A 39 -5.81 16.25 -7.62
CA PRO A 39 -5.74 16.19 -9.07
C PRO A 39 -7.13 15.90 -9.68
N PRO A 40 -7.39 16.32 -10.92
CA PRO A 40 -8.62 15.97 -11.61
C PRO A 40 -8.68 14.45 -11.89
N GLU A 41 -9.88 13.90 -12.06
CA GLU A 41 -10.07 12.44 -12.16
C GLU A 41 -9.41 11.84 -13.41
N ASN A 42 -9.20 12.65 -14.44
CA ASN A 42 -8.55 12.27 -15.70
C ASN A 42 -7.03 12.50 -15.68
N ALA A 43 -6.44 12.87 -14.54
CA ALA A 43 -5.03 13.19 -14.45
C ALA A 43 -4.13 12.00 -14.87
N PRO A 44 -3.02 12.25 -15.58
CA PRO A 44 -2.15 11.19 -16.09
C PRO A 44 -1.53 10.34 -14.96
N GLU A 45 -1.39 10.91 -13.77
CA GLU A 45 -0.87 10.23 -12.59
C GLU A 45 -1.72 9.03 -12.13
N TYR A 46 -3.00 8.98 -12.49
CA TYR A 46 -3.88 7.87 -12.15
C TYR A 46 -3.87 6.73 -13.16
N GLN A 47 -3.23 6.89 -14.32
CA GLN A 47 -3.23 5.87 -15.37
C GLN A 47 -2.62 4.54 -14.91
N HIS A 48 -1.65 4.59 -14.00
CA HIS A 48 -0.96 3.42 -13.45
C HIS A 48 -1.61 2.82 -12.21
N TYR A 49 -2.80 3.30 -11.80
CA TYR A 49 -3.46 2.82 -10.60
C TYR A 49 -4.20 1.51 -10.93
N PHE A 50 -3.59 0.38 -10.57
CA PHE A 50 -4.20 -0.94 -10.68
C PHE A 50 -4.96 -1.29 -9.40
N LYS A 51 -6.26 -1.58 -9.50
CA LYS A 51 -7.12 -2.05 -8.40
C LYS A 51 -7.05 -1.14 -7.15
N CYS A 52 -7.31 0.16 -7.34
CA CYS A 52 -7.36 1.13 -6.26
C CYS A 52 -8.78 1.17 -5.67
N ASN A 53 -8.92 0.94 -4.36
CA ASN A 53 -10.18 1.19 -3.65
C ASN A 53 -10.16 2.59 -3.02
N ALA A 54 -11.30 3.06 -2.48
CA ALA A 54 -11.43 4.40 -1.92
C ALA A 54 -10.37 4.73 -0.87
N PHE A 55 -10.10 3.79 0.05
CA PHE A 55 -9.08 3.95 1.08
C PHE A 55 -7.66 4.03 0.49
N LEU A 56 -7.33 3.18 -0.48
CA LEU A 56 -6.04 3.21 -1.16
C LEU A 56 -5.85 4.49 -1.97
N MET A 57 -6.92 5.03 -2.55
CA MET A 57 -6.90 6.32 -3.24
C MET A 57 -6.54 7.42 -2.26
N TYR A 58 -7.29 7.52 -1.15
CA TYR A 58 -7.02 8.46 -0.07
C TYR A 58 -5.58 8.35 0.47
N ARG A 59 -5.12 7.13 0.77
CA ARG A 59 -3.77 6.89 1.27
C ARG A 59 -2.69 7.37 0.29
N ARG A 60 -2.89 7.16 -1.01
CA ARG A 60 -1.94 7.63 -2.03
C ARG A 60 -1.94 9.15 -2.15
N THR A 61 -3.10 9.78 -2.04
CA THR A 61 -3.23 11.23 -1.97
C THR A 61 -2.45 11.79 -0.78
N LEU A 62 -2.65 11.23 0.42
CA LEU A 62 -1.88 11.60 1.61
C LEU A 62 -0.37 11.40 1.43
N GLN A 63 0.02 10.26 0.86
CA GLN A 63 1.42 9.94 0.61
C GLN A 63 2.08 10.98 -0.30
N LYS A 64 1.39 11.40 -1.36
CA LYS A 64 1.85 12.45 -2.27
C LYS A 64 1.89 13.82 -1.59
N ALA A 65 0.81 14.18 -0.91
CA ALA A 65 0.65 15.48 -0.29
C ALA A 65 1.72 15.77 0.77
N LEU A 66 2.06 14.75 1.58
CA LEU A 66 3.04 14.87 2.65
C LEU A 66 4.44 14.42 2.25
N ASN A 67 4.64 13.93 1.03
CA ASN A 67 5.88 13.33 0.54
C ASN A 67 6.47 12.30 1.53
N THR A 68 5.63 11.42 2.06
CA THR A 68 6.00 10.45 3.10
C THR A 68 6.23 9.04 2.57
N ARG A 69 6.91 8.21 3.38
CA ARG A 69 7.07 6.78 3.09
C ARG A 69 5.72 6.05 3.17
N THR A 70 5.61 4.94 2.45
CA THR A 70 4.38 4.13 2.35
C THR A 70 3.87 3.64 3.70
N ASN A 71 4.76 3.27 4.63
CA ASN A 71 4.39 2.81 5.96
C ASN A 71 3.77 3.94 6.81
N VAL A 72 4.37 5.13 6.80
CA VAL A 72 3.91 6.31 7.53
C VAL A 72 2.54 6.75 6.99
N SER A 73 2.43 6.94 5.68
CA SER A 73 1.16 7.29 5.03
C SER A 73 0.06 6.24 5.27
N SER A 74 0.40 4.95 5.34
CA SER A 74 -0.58 3.90 5.68
C SER A 74 -1.14 4.05 7.08
N LYS A 75 -0.26 4.35 8.06
CA LYS A 75 -0.67 4.58 9.45
C LYS A 75 -1.56 5.82 9.56
N MET A 76 -1.09 6.95 9.00
CA MET A 76 -1.82 8.22 8.98
C MET A 76 -3.19 8.09 8.30
N ALA A 77 -3.24 7.41 7.16
CA ALA A 77 -4.47 7.17 6.42
C ALA A 77 -5.45 6.31 7.22
N LYS A 78 -4.96 5.24 7.87
CA LYS A 78 -5.82 4.39 8.70
C LYS A 78 -6.41 5.20 9.86
N GLU A 79 -5.56 5.89 10.61
CA GLU A 79 -5.97 6.71 11.75
C GLU A 79 -7.03 7.74 11.32
N SER A 80 -6.77 8.53 10.28
CA SER A 80 -7.73 9.54 9.80
C SER A 80 -8.99 8.94 9.16
N TRP A 81 -8.90 7.79 8.50
CA TRP A 81 -10.04 7.15 7.84
C TRP A 81 -11.04 6.53 8.83
N ASP A 82 -10.54 5.97 9.94
CA ASP A 82 -11.41 5.30 10.91
C ASP A 82 -12.45 6.27 11.49
N TYR A 83 -12.03 7.49 11.78
CA TYR A 83 -12.88 8.57 12.30
C TYR A 83 -13.43 9.51 11.21
N ALA A 84 -13.13 9.27 9.93
CA ALA A 84 -13.65 10.11 8.86
C ALA A 84 -15.17 9.99 8.75
N PRO A 85 -15.88 11.11 8.49
CA PRO A 85 -17.33 11.12 8.31
C PRO A 85 -17.72 10.31 7.06
N GLU A 86 -18.93 9.76 7.04
CA GLU A 86 -19.36 8.93 5.90
C GLU A 86 -19.40 9.72 4.59
N GLN A 87 -19.65 11.04 4.64
CA GLN A 87 -19.59 11.91 3.47
C GLN A 87 -18.18 11.93 2.84
N PHE A 88 -17.14 11.99 3.66
CA PHE A 88 -15.75 11.92 3.22
C PHE A 88 -15.44 10.57 2.57
N LYS A 89 -15.87 9.48 3.21
CA LYS A 89 -15.70 8.11 2.68
C LYS A 89 -16.45 7.94 1.36
N LYS A 90 -17.66 8.50 1.25
CA LYS A 90 -18.48 8.50 0.03
C LYS A 90 -17.82 9.28 -1.10
N PHE A 91 -17.29 10.48 -0.81
CA PHE A 91 -16.51 11.25 -1.78
C PHE A 91 -15.39 10.41 -2.38
N PHE A 92 -14.54 9.79 -1.56
CA PHE A 92 -13.44 8.97 -2.08
C PHE A 92 -13.92 7.71 -2.81
N LYS A 93 -15.07 7.13 -2.45
CA LYS A 93 -15.69 6.03 -3.22
C LYS A 93 -16.05 6.51 -4.63
N ASP A 94 -16.69 7.66 -4.76
CA ASP A 94 -17.17 8.17 -6.05
C ASP A 94 -16.03 8.73 -6.90
N TYR A 95 -15.11 9.49 -6.29
CA TYR A 95 -13.87 9.95 -6.91
C TYR A 95 -13.03 8.78 -7.46
N THR A 96 -12.87 7.70 -6.67
CA THR A 96 -12.13 6.51 -7.13
C THR A 96 -12.82 5.83 -8.32
N LYS A 97 -14.15 5.74 -8.33
CA LYS A 97 -14.90 5.19 -9.47
C LYS A 97 -14.69 6.04 -10.71
N ALA A 98 -14.78 7.36 -10.59
CA ALA A 98 -14.57 8.29 -11.69
C ALA A 98 -13.16 8.15 -12.26
N VAL A 99 -12.13 8.18 -11.42
CA VAL A 99 -10.73 7.95 -11.82
C VAL A 99 -10.55 6.64 -12.57
N LEU A 100 -11.12 5.54 -12.05
CA LEU A 100 -11.03 4.24 -12.70
C LEU A 100 -11.82 4.15 -14.02
N SER A 101 -12.87 4.97 -14.18
CA SER A 101 -13.68 5.04 -15.40
C SER A 101 -12.93 5.72 -16.56
N TYR A 102 -12.11 6.73 -16.28
CA TYR A 102 -11.27 7.41 -17.27
C TYR A 102 -10.09 6.57 -17.74
N ARG A 103 -9.79 5.46 -17.06
CA ARG A 103 -8.66 4.61 -17.42
C ARG A 103 -8.91 3.94 -18.77
N ARG A 104 -7.96 4.10 -19.70
CA ARG A 104 -7.94 3.31 -20.94
C ARG A 104 -8.00 1.82 -20.59
N LYS A 105 -8.89 1.09 -21.27
CA LYS A 105 -9.04 -0.36 -21.11
C LYS A 105 -7.72 -1.03 -21.52
N PHE A 106 -6.91 -1.43 -20.53
CA PHE A 106 -5.79 -2.31 -20.78
C PHE A 106 -6.34 -3.70 -21.09
N TYR A 107 -6.24 -4.13 -22.34
CA TYR A 107 -6.52 -5.51 -22.71
C TYR A 107 -5.51 -6.40 -22.00
N LYS A 108 -5.99 -7.25 -21.10
CA LYS A 108 -5.15 -8.29 -20.51
C LYS A 108 -4.86 -9.29 -21.63
N ILE A 109 -3.65 -9.26 -22.17
CA ILE A 109 -3.18 -10.33 -23.05
C ILE A 109 -3.14 -11.58 -22.18
N LEU A 110 -4.15 -12.44 -22.34
CA LEU A 110 -4.18 -13.76 -21.75
C LEU A 110 -3.17 -14.61 -22.50
N VAL A 111 -1.91 -14.55 -22.09
CA VAL A 111 -0.96 -15.60 -22.45
C VAL A 111 -1.46 -16.86 -21.75
N LYS A 112 -2.06 -17.77 -22.52
CA LYS A 112 -2.32 -19.13 -22.05
C LYS A 112 -0.96 -19.70 -21.66
N LYS A 113 -0.64 -19.68 -20.36
CA LYS A 113 0.43 -20.52 -19.85
C LYS A 113 -0.06 -21.94 -20.03
N ASP A 114 0.48 -22.63 -21.03
CA ASP A 114 0.40 -24.09 -21.06
C ASP A 114 0.78 -24.58 -19.66
N GLN A 115 -0.11 -25.35 -19.06
CA GLN A 115 0.09 -25.95 -17.74
C GLN A 115 1.21 -27.00 -17.84
N LYS A 116 2.47 -26.56 -17.91
CA LYS A 116 3.58 -27.40 -17.50
C LYS A 116 3.46 -27.53 -15.99
N LYS A 117 2.93 -28.68 -15.56
CA LYS A 117 2.94 -29.18 -14.18
C LYS A 117 4.30 -28.87 -13.54
N GLN A 118 4.37 -27.81 -12.74
CA GLN A 118 5.47 -27.66 -11.80
C GLN A 118 5.16 -28.61 -10.65
N GLN A 119 5.54 -29.88 -10.81
CA GLN A 119 5.73 -30.75 -9.67
C GLN A 119 6.78 -30.10 -8.77
N ASN A 120 6.36 -29.81 -7.54
CA ASN A 120 7.16 -29.49 -6.35
C ASN A 120 8.69 -29.55 -6.53
N LYS A 121 9.31 -28.44 -6.95
CA LYS A 121 10.78 -28.26 -6.92
C LYS A 121 11.33 -27.84 -5.54
N PHE A 122 10.51 -27.84 -4.50
CA PHE A 122 10.96 -27.53 -3.13
C PHE A 122 11.51 -28.74 -2.35
N LYS A 123 11.44 -29.97 -2.90
CA LYS A 123 12.06 -31.15 -2.27
C LYS A 123 13.45 -31.49 -2.81
N SER A 124 13.86 -31.03 -4.01
CA SER A 124 15.20 -31.37 -4.53
C SER A 124 16.30 -30.50 -3.92
N PHE A 125 16.03 -29.22 -3.65
CA PHE A 125 17.05 -28.30 -3.13
C PHE A 125 17.52 -28.63 -1.69
N ILE A 126 16.65 -29.24 -0.88
CA ILE A 126 16.98 -29.62 0.50
C ILE A 126 17.80 -30.92 0.52
N VAL A 127 17.54 -31.85 -0.41
CA VAL A 127 18.27 -33.11 -0.50
C VAL A 127 19.70 -32.90 -1.02
N ASP A 128 19.89 -32.01 -2.00
CA ASP A 128 21.22 -31.74 -2.56
C ASP A 128 22.17 -31.08 -1.55
N GLN A 129 21.68 -30.23 -0.64
CA GLN A 129 22.52 -29.64 0.41
C GLN A 129 22.98 -30.65 1.47
N GLU A 130 22.14 -31.62 1.83
CA GLU A 130 22.54 -32.68 2.78
C GLU A 130 23.61 -33.62 2.20
N GLU A 131 23.55 -33.96 0.91
CA GLU A 131 24.57 -34.81 0.29
C GLU A 131 25.92 -34.08 0.18
N ILE A 132 25.90 -32.79 -0.19
CA ILE A 132 27.12 -31.97 -0.26
C ILE A 132 27.76 -31.81 1.14
N THR A 133 26.97 -31.59 2.19
CA THR A 133 27.52 -31.54 3.57
C THR A 133 28.03 -32.89 4.04
N LYS A 134 27.33 -34.00 3.75
CA LYS A 134 27.82 -35.37 4.08
C LYS A 134 29.13 -35.72 3.38
N GLN A 135 29.33 -35.27 2.14
CA GLN A 135 30.61 -35.46 1.44
C GLN A 135 31.74 -34.61 2.04
N HIS A 136 31.47 -33.36 2.42
CA HIS A 136 32.46 -32.51 3.09
C HIS A 136 32.92 -33.10 4.43
N PHE A 137 32.01 -33.59 5.26
CA PHE A 137 32.34 -34.25 6.53
C PHE A 137 33.09 -35.59 6.36
N ARG A 138 32.87 -36.32 5.26
CA ARG A 138 33.64 -37.54 4.93
C ARG A 138 35.08 -37.25 4.51
N ILE A 139 35.33 -36.12 3.84
CA ILE A 139 36.69 -35.73 3.43
C ILE A 139 37.49 -35.25 4.65
N GLU A 140 36.88 -34.49 5.54
CA GLU A 140 37.55 -34.00 6.77
C GLU A 140 37.86 -35.12 7.78
N THR A 141 37.05 -36.19 7.83
CA THR A 141 37.31 -37.34 8.72
C THR A 141 38.37 -38.32 8.19
N ILE A 142 38.66 -38.31 6.89
CA ILE A 142 39.75 -39.13 6.30
C ILE A 142 41.13 -38.48 6.56
N ASN A 143 41.21 -37.16 6.66
CA ASN A 143 42.45 -36.43 6.99
C ASN A 143 42.76 -36.36 8.50
N PHE A 144 41.91 -36.95 9.35
CA PHE A 144 42.07 -37.00 10.80
C PHE A 144 42.05 -38.45 11.34
N LYS A 145 42.70 -39.38 10.62
CA LYS A 145 43.15 -40.66 11.21
C LYS A 145 44.63 -40.56 11.57
N PHE A 146 44.87 -40.35 12.86
CA PHE A 146 46.01 -40.78 13.68
C PHE A 146 47.34 -41.07 12.97
N VAL A 147 48.29 -40.15 13.14
CA VAL A 147 49.64 -40.52 13.61
C VAL A 147 49.54 -40.86 15.09
#